data_AF-A0A7Y4ZRW4-F1
#
_entry.id   AF-A0A7Y4ZRW4-F1
#
_cell.length_a   1.000
_cell.length_b   1.000
_cell.length_c   1.000
_cell.angle_alpha   90.00
_cell.angle_beta   90.00
_cell.angle_gamma   90.00
#
_symmetry.space_group_name_H-M   'P 1'
#
loop_
_entity.id
_entity.type
_entity.pdbx_description
1 polymer ?
#
loop_
_entity_poly.entity_id
_entity_poly.type
_entity_poly.pdbx_seq_one_letter_code
_entity_poly.pdbx_strand_id
1 'polypeptide(L)'
;MRTRILVATASLFTLGLLHCGSNAAAPGPGEGASGADGGDAVVLPPPPPPPENCDGTATPRATLCVVHEAYGVFVSASKGSDSGDGTRAHPLKSISKAIQGALPSGRRVYACAETYDEVLTFGDGIDIYAYFDCKGDWVPGSGRALIAPSTEVIASRAKNVVKPTFVEALDIRGRLATEPGQSSIGLLAEGSKGLSFASVRIVAGQARSGSRGAAAIQLTESQKASGNDGNAAASCSQAGTDLFVCET
;
A
#
# COMPACT_ATOMS: atom_id res chain seq x y z
N MET A 1 -38.83 31.56 -50.49
CA MET A 1 -38.08 32.76 -50.94
C MET A 1 -36.65 32.67 -50.40
N ARG A 2 -35.65 32.53 -51.31
CA ARG A 2 -34.18 32.73 -51.15
C ARG A 2 -33.48 31.77 -50.16
N THR A 3 -32.68 30.75 -50.51
CA THR A 3 -31.60 30.51 -51.51
C THR A 3 -30.31 31.33 -51.32
N ARG A 4 -29.22 30.62 -50.97
CA ARG A 4 -27.76 30.73 -51.34
C ARG A 4 -26.98 29.91 -50.29
N ILE A 5 -26.46 28.70 -50.51
CA ILE A 5 -25.36 28.19 -51.38
C ILE A 5 -24.10 29.06 -51.38
N LEU A 6 -23.03 28.54 -50.76
CA LEU A 6 -21.66 28.66 -51.24
C LEU A 6 -20.87 27.38 -50.94
N VAL A 7 -20.14 26.95 -51.97
CA VAL A 7 -19.37 25.72 -52.15
C VAL A 7 -17.88 26.07 -52.18
N ALA A 8 -17.01 25.23 -51.64
CA ALA A 8 -15.58 25.15 -51.98
C ALA A 8 -15.08 23.73 -51.65
N THR A 9 -15.23 22.76 -52.56
CA THR A 9 -14.24 22.23 -53.53
C THR A 9 -12.97 21.59 -52.94
N ALA A 10 -12.88 20.29 -53.26
CA ALA A 10 -11.86 19.28 -53.03
C ALA A 10 -10.41 19.59 -53.47
N SER A 11 -9.46 18.85 -52.91
CA SER A 11 -8.33 18.32 -53.66
C SER A 11 -7.87 16.97 -53.10
N LEU A 12 -8.03 15.94 -53.93
CA LEU A 12 -7.42 14.62 -53.83
C LEU A 12 -5.94 14.72 -54.24
N PHE A 13 -5.06 14.04 -53.51
CA PHE A 13 -3.81 13.51 -54.10
C PHE A 13 -3.54 12.12 -53.50
N THR A 14 -3.99 11.10 -54.22
CA THR A 14 -3.53 9.71 -54.08
C THR A 14 -2.28 9.55 -54.95
N LEU A 15 -1.16 9.14 -54.36
CA LEU A 15 0.01 8.68 -55.11
C LEU A 15 0.56 7.39 -54.51
N GLY A 16 0.29 6.29 -55.22
CA GLY A 16 1.22 5.21 -55.55
C GLY A 16 2.06 4.56 -54.46
N LEU A 17 1.71 3.30 -54.17
CA LEU A 17 2.58 2.26 -53.61
C LEU A 17 3.91 2.15 -54.37
N LEU A 18 5.03 2.17 -53.64
CA LEU A 18 6.27 1.53 -54.05
C LEU A 18 6.78 0.68 -52.88
N HIS A 19 6.64 -0.64 -53.02
CA HIS A 19 7.27 -1.63 -52.14
C HIS A 19 8.76 -1.72 -52.47
N CYS A 20 9.62 -1.55 -51.47
CA CYS A 20 10.93 -2.21 -51.44
C CYS A 20 11.15 -2.72 -50.02
N GLY A 21 11.27 -4.05 -49.89
CA GLY A 21 11.38 -4.73 -48.60
C GLY A 21 12.76 -4.58 -47.97
N SER A 22 12.78 -4.60 -46.64
CA SER A 22 13.90 -5.05 -45.82
C SER A 22 13.33 -5.48 -44.47
N ASN A 23 13.56 -6.75 -44.12
CA ASN A 23 13.14 -7.38 -42.87
C ASN A 23 13.73 -6.65 -41.66
N ALA A 24 12.88 -6.16 -40.77
CA ALA A 24 13.22 -5.94 -39.37
C ALA A 24 11.94 -6.13 -38.54
N ALA A 25 11.96 -7.13 -37.67
CA ALA A 25 10.85 -7.54 -36.84
C ALA A 25 10.33 -6.39 -35.95
N ALA A 26 9.01 -6.22 -35.93
CA ALA A 26 8.34 -5.31 -35.01
C ALA A 26 8.46 -5.83 -33.56
N PRO A 27 8.92 -5.02 -32.59
CA PRO A 27 8.61 -5.28 -31.19
C PRO A 27 7.17 -4.80 -30.94
N GLY A 28 6.29 -5.74 -30.59
CA GLY A 28 4.92 -5.46 -30.19
C GLY A 28 4.82 -4.64 -28.89
N PRO A 29 3.61 -4.19 -28.52
CA PRO A 29 3.40 -3.50 -27.26
C PRO A 29 3.71 -4.47 -26.11
N GLY A 30 4.72 -4.16 -25.32
CA GLY A 30 5.08 -4.93 -24.13
C GLY A 30 3.93 -4.89 -23.13
N GLU A 31 3.18 -6.00 -23.06
CA GLU A 31 2.38 -6.35 -21.90
C GLU A 31 3.31 -6.36 -20.68
N GLY A 32 3.13 -5.37 -19.81
CA GLY A 32 3.79 -5.33 -18.51
C GLY A 32 3.33 -6.54 -17.71
N ALA A 33 4.15 -7.59 -17.73
CA ALA A 33 3.96 -8.77 -16.91
C ALA A 33 3.87 -8.32 -15.44
N SER A 34 2.68 -8.46 -14.87
CA SER A 34 2.50 -8.49 -13.44
C SER A 34 3.35 -9.65 -12.90
N GLY A 35 4.50 -9.30 -12.32
CA GLY A 35 5.23 -10.17 -11.42
C GLY A 35 4.35 -10.41 -10.20
N ALA A 36 3.48 -11.41 -10.29
CA ALA A 36 2.95 -12.05 -9.11
C ALA A 36 4.10 -12.88 -8.54
N ASP A 37 4.89 -12.27 -7.67
CA ASP A 37 5.75 -13.04 -6.78
C ASP A 37 4.80 -13.95 -5.99
N GLY A 38 4.79 -15.23 -6.39
CA GLY A 38 4.08 -16.30 -5.71
C GLY A 38 4.76 -16.54 -4.36
N GLY A 39 4.49 -15.66 -3.40
CA GLY A 39 4.70 -15.98 -2.00
C GLY A 39 3.84 -17.20 -1.68
N ASP A 40 4.45 -18.22 -1.10
CA ASP A 40 3.73 -19.38 -0.59
C ASP A 40 2.50 -18.90 0.19
N ALA A 41 1.32 -19.37 -0.23
CA ALA A 41 0.08 -19.02 0.42
C ALA A 41 0.17 -19.45 1.90
N VAL A 42 0.05 -18.49 2.82
CA VAL A 42 0.02 -18.78 4.25
C VAL A 42 -1.30 -19.51 4.54
N VAL A 43 -1.24 -20.83 4.67
CA VAL A 43 -2.39 -21.65 5.04
C VAL A 43 -2.39 -21.82 6.56
N LEU A 44 -3.29 -21.11 7.24
CA LEU A 44 -3.50 -21.27 8.67
C LEU A 44 -4.40 -22.47 8.96
N PRO A 45 -4.25 -23.12 10.12
CA PRO A 45 -5.21 -24.12 10.56
C PRO A 45 -6.62 -23.52 10.66
N PRO A 46 -7.66 -24.36 10.53
CA PRO A 46 -9.03 -23.92 10.73
C PRO A 46 -9.20 -23.33 12.15
N PRO A 47 -10.06 -22.31 12.31
CA PRO A 47 -10.28 -21.72 13.62
C PRO A 47 -10.85 -22.77 14.59
N PRO A 48 -10.40 -22.79 15.85
CA PRO A 48 -11.04 -23.60 16.87
C PRO A 48 -12.46 -23.08 17.15
N PRO A 49 -13.31 -23.86 17.85
CA PRO A 49 -14.60 -23.39 18.31
C PRO A 49 -14.48 -22.09 19.13
N PRO A 50 -15.41 -21.13 18.96
CA PRO A 50 -15.41 -19.92 19.76
C PRO A 50 -15.68 -20.23 21.23
N PRO A 51 -15.14 -19.43 22.16
CA PRO A 51 -15.47 -19.51 23.58
C PRO A 51 -16.99 -19.34 23.82
N GLU A 52 -17.51 -20.06 24.82
CA GLU A 52 -18.92 -19.92 25.20
C GLU A 52 -19.24 -18.50 25.70
N ASN A 53 -20.43 -18.01 25.38
CA ASN A 53 -20.93 -16.69 25.78
C ASN A 53 -20.03 -15.51 25.38
N CYS A 54 -19.25 -15.65 24.31
CA CYS A 54 -18.44 -14.57 23.76
C CYS A 54 -19.08 -13.96 22.52
N ASP A 55 -19.38 -12.66 22.58
CA ASP A 55 -19.80 -11.88 21.42
C ASP A 55 -18.58 -11.63 20.52
N GLY A 56 -18.50 -12.37 19.42
CA GLY A 56 -17.42 -12.26 18.44
C GLY A 56 -17.33 -10.89 17.76
N THR A 57 -18.39 -10.06 17.81
CA THR A 57 -18.43 -8.75 17.17
C THR A 57 -17.83 -7.64 18.04
N ALA A 58 -17.62 -7.89 19.33
CA ALA A 58 -17.03 -6.92 20.24
C ALA A 58 -15.54 -6.67 19.95
N THR A 59 -15.06 -5.49 20.34
CA THR A 59 -13.63 -5.14 20.23
C THR A 59 -12.83 -5.74 21.39
N PRO A 60 -11.52 -5.98 21.22
CA PRO A 60 -10.68 -6.51 22.30
C PRO A 60 -10.56 -5.60 23.52
N ARG A 61 -10.83 -4.30 23.37
CA ARG A 61 -10.92 -3.35 24.50
C ARG A 61 -12.25 -3.44 25.26
N ALA A 62 -13.32 -3.87 24.59
CA ALA A 62 -14.63 -4.04 25.23
C ALA A 62 -14.70 -5.36 26.02
N THR A 63 -14.15 -6.45 25.46
CA THR A 63 -14.11 -7.76 26.12
C THR A 63 -12.87 -8.54 25.71
N LEU A 64 -12.24 -9.23 26.67
CA LEU A 64 -11.05 -10.04 26.39
C LEU A 64 -11.37 -11.41 25.80
N CYS A 65 -12.64 -11.87 25.89
CA CYS A 65 -13.01 -13.19 25.35
C CYS A 65 -12.79 -13.28 23.83
N VAL A 66 -12.82 -12.14 23.13
CA VAL A 66 -12.58 -12.09 21.69
C VAL A 66 -11.11 -12.24 21.32
N VAL A 67 -10.18 -12.08 22.28
CA VAL A 67 -8.76 -12.33 22.10
C VAL A 67 -8.52 -13.84 22.12
N HIS A 68 -8.95 -14.49 21.06
CA HIS A 68 -8.97 -15.95 20.90
C HIS A 68 -8.74 -16.33 19.44
N GLU A 69 -8.14 -17.50 19.24
CA GLU A 69 -7.73 -18.07 17.95
C GLU A 69 -8.91 -18.31 16.99
N ALA A 70 -10.11 -18.45 17.55
CA ALA A 70 -11.37 -18.55 16.81
C ALA A 70 -11.71 -17.26 16.06
N TYR A 71 -11.31 -16.11 16.60
CA TYR A 71 -11.68 -14.80 16.06
C TYR A 71 -10.54 -14.11 15.34
N GLY A 72 -9.29 -14.40 15.72
CA GLY A 72 -8.15 -13.67 15.19
C GLY A 72 -6.88 -14.48 15.03
N VAL A 73 -5.99 -13.92 14.22
CA VAL A 73 -4.63 -14.41 13.96
C VAL A 73 -3.65 -13.54 14.75
N PHE A 74 -2.74 -14.19 15.45
CA PHE A 74 -1.82 -13.56 16.38
C PHE A 74 -0.45 -13.31 15.75
N VAL A 75 0.10 -12.12 16.00
CA VAL A 75 1.34 -11.64 15.38
C VAL A 75 2.26 -11.02 16.41
N SER A 76 3.52 -11.45 16.42
CA SER A 76 4.60 -10.86 17.21
C SER A 76 5.88 -10.84 16.39
N ALA A 77 6.50 -9.66 16.25
CA ALA A 77 7.80 -9.54 15.60
C ALA A 77 8.92 -10.25 16.40
N SER A 78 8.82 -10.24 17.74
CA SER A 78 9.86 -10.79 18.61
C SER A 78 9.70 -12.28 18.91
N LYS A 79 8.47 -12.76 19.05
CA LYS A 79 8.16 -14.17 19.40
C LYS A 79 7.64 -15.00 18.22
N GLY A 80 7.23 -14.36 17.14
CA GLY A 80 6.61 -15.03 16.00
C GLY A 80 7.60 -15.68 15.04
N SER A 81 7.09 -16.61 14.25
CA SER A 81 7.81 -17.29 13.18
C SER A 81 7.12 -17.08 11.83
N ASP A 82 7.91 -17.17 10.76
CA ASP A 82 7.42 -17.22 9.39
C ASP A 82 6.56 -18.45 9.10
N SER A 83 6.74 -19.51 9.89
CA SER A 83 5.99 -20.77 9.86
C SER A 83 5.02 -20.91 11.03
N GLY A 84 4.71 -19.81 11.74
CA GLY A 84 3.75 -19.82 12.84
C GLY A 84 2.36 -20.22 12.35
N ASP A 85 1.57 -20.86 13.22
CA ASP A 85 0.18 -21.24 12.93
C ASP A 85 -0.82 -20.10 13.20
N GLY A 86 -0.31 -18.93 13.62
CA GLY A 86 -1.12 -17.75 13.88
C GLY A 86 -1.91 -17.83 15.18
N THR A 87 -1.58 -18.76 16.07
CA THR A 87 -2.14 -18.84 17.44
C THR A 87 -1.33 -18.00 18.42
N ARG A 88 -1.84 -17.79 19.65
CA ARG A 88 -1.04 -17.13 20.70
C ARG A 88 0.23 -17.89 21.06
N ALA A 89 0.23 -19.21 20.89
CA ALA A 89 1.36 -20.08 21.20
C ALA A 89 2.42 -20.07 20.09
N HIS A 90 2.00 -20.04 18.82
CA HIS A 90 2.90 -19.93 17.67
C HIS A 90 2.48 -18.76 16.76
N PRO A 91 2.69 -17.51 17.22
CA PRO A 91 2.28 -16.36 16.44
C PRO A 91 3.08 -16.25 15.13
N LEU A 92 2.49 -15.57 14.16
CA LEU A 92 3.20 -15.18 12.95
C LEU A 92 4.17 -14.04 13.24
N LYS A 93 5.26 -13.97 12.46
CA LYS A 93 6.27 -12.92 12.61
C LYS A 93 5.86 -11.57 11.99
N SER A 94 5.02 -11.59 10.96
CA SER A 94 4.64 -10.39 10.20
C SER A 94 3.13 -10.22 10.12
N ILE A 95 2.70 -8.96 10.05
CA ILE A 95 1.29 -8.58 9.94
C ILE A 95 0.78 -8.94 8.54
N SER A 96 1.59 -8.77 7.49
CA SER A 96 1.19 -9.10 6.12
C SER A 96 0.88 -10.59 5.95
N LYS A 97 1.66 -11.48 6.57
CA LYS A 97 1.36 -12.93 6.56
C LYS A 97 0.08 -13.24 7.31
N ALA A 98 -0.17 -12.56 8.42
CA ALA A 98 -1.39 -12.76 9.19
C ALA A 98 -2.63 -12.30 8.42
N ILE A 99 -2.55 -11.18 7.70
CA ILE A 99 -3.63 -10.73 6.81
C ILE A 99 -3.88 -11.79 5.74
N GLN A 100 -2.84 -12.27 5.05
CA GLN A 100 -2.97 -13.31 4.02
C GLN A 100 -3.63 -14.58 4.56
N GLY A 101 -3.17 -15.07 5.72
CA GLY A 101 -3.74 -16.26 6.35
C GLY A 101 -5.14 -16.06 6.94
N ALA A 102 -5.52 -14.82 7.25
CA ALA A 102 -6.82 -14.49 7.80
C ALA A 102 -7.92 -14.39 6.73
N LEU A 103 -7.59 -13.93 5.51
CA LEU A 103 -8.51 -13.71 4.39
C LEU A 103 -9.49 -14.87 4.13
N PRO A 104 -9.07 -16.16 4.09
CA PRO A 104 -9.99 -17.27 3.82
C PRO A 104 -11.05 -17.46 4.90
N SER A 105 -10.73 -17.06 6.14
CA SER A 105 -11.59 -17.26 7.32
C SER A 105 -12.29 -15.98 7.79
N GLY A 106 -11.94 -14.81 7.24
CA GLY A 106 -12.44 -13.51 7.71
C GLY A 106 -12.05 -13.20 9.16
N ARG A 107 -11.00 -13.84 9.69
CA ARG A 107 -10.50 -13.55 11.03
C ARG A 107 -9.85 -12.17 11.05
N ARG A 108 -9.84 -11.53 12.22
CA ARG A 108 -9.08 -10.28 12.44
C ARG A 108 -7.62 -10.58 12.79
N VAL A 109 -6.79 -9.54 12.81
CA VAL A 109 -5.38 -9.63 13.18
C VAL A 109 -5.16 -8.97 14.54
N TYR A 110 -4.47 -9.69 15.42
CA TYR A 110 -4.01 -9.22 16.72
C TYR A 110 -2.50 -9.12 16.70
N ALA A 111 -1.99 -7.90 16.73
CA ALA A 111 -0.56 -7.63 16.65
C ALA A 111 -0.03 -7.04 17.95
N CYS A 112 1.15 -7.51 18.32
CA CYS A 112 1.92 -6.91 19.40
C CYS A 112 2.31 -5.48 19.03
N ALA A 113 2.34 -4.59 20.03
CA ALA A 113 2.84 -3.23 19.91
C ALA A 113 4.38 -3.20 19.76
N GLU A 114 4.86 -3.75 18.65
CA GLU A 114 6.27 -3.94 18.30
C GLU A 114 6.59 -3.26 16.96
N THR A 115 7.86 -3.23 16.57
CA THR A 115 8.26 -2.74 15.24
C THR A 115 8.35 -3.89 14.25
N TYR A 116 7.74 -3.70 13.08
CA TYR A 116 7.73 -4.63 11.97
C TYR A 116 8.43 -3.99 10.77
N ASP A 117 9.54 -4.62 10.34
CA ASP A 117 10.26 -4.26 9.12
C ASP A 117 9.60 -4.96 7.93
N GLU A 118 8.49 -4.40 7.47
CA GLU A 118 7.72 -4.92 6.34
C GLU A 118 6.97 -3.80 5.62
N VAL A 119 6.55 -4.07 4.38
CA VAL A 119 5.53 -3.26 3.69
C VAL A 119 4.17 -3.86 3.99
N LEU A 120 3.28 -3.06 4.56
CA LEU A 120 1.95 -3.53 4.93
C LEU A 120 0.97 -3.40 3.76
N THR A 121 0.30 -4.49 3.38
CA THR A 121 -0.86 -4.43 2.49
C THR A 121 -2.14 -4.76 3.25
N PHE A 122 -3.09 -3.83 3.29
CA PHE A 122 -4.38 -4.03 3.96
C PHE A 122 -5.25 -5.02 3.18
N GLY A 123 -5.85 -5.98 3.90
CA GLY A 123 -6.77 -6.97 3.34
C GLY A 123 -8.22 -6.50 3.40
N ASP A 124 -8.99 -6.79 2.36
CA ASP A 124 -10.43 -6.48 2.31
C ASP A 124 -11.22 -7.26 3.37
N GLY A 125 -11.78 -6.55 4.35
CA GLY A 125 -12.60 -7.11 5.42
C GLY A 125 -11.80 -7.68 6.60
N ILE A 126 -10.53 -7.28 6.77
CA ILE A 126 -9.65 -7.80 7.82
C ILE A 126 -9.30 -6.69 8.82
N ASP A 127 -9.95 -6.72 9.98
CA ASP A 127 -9.63 -5.79 11.06
C ASP A 127 -8.24 -6.05 11.63
N ILE A 128 -7.56 -4.99 12.07
CA ILE A 128 -6.24 -5.05 12.68
C ILE A 128 -6.26 -4.31 14.01
N TYR A 129 -5.92 -5.00 15.09
CA TYR A 129 -5.76 -4.42 16.43
C TYR A 129 -4.32 -4.60 16.88
N ALA A 130 -3.55 -3.52 16.94
CA ALA A 130 -2.09 -3.56 17.04
C ALA A 130 -1.53 -2.94 18.34
N TYR A 131 -2.27 -3.09 19.45
CA TYR A 131 -1.93 -2.52 20.76
C TYR A 131 -1.56 -3.56 21.83
N PHE A 132 -1.37 -4.83 21.48
CA PHE A 132 -1.18 -5.87 22.49
C PHE A 132 0.21 -5.84 23.13
N ASP A 133 0.27 -6.03 24.44
CA ASP A 133 1.50 -6.38 25.14
C ASP A 133 1.66 -7.90 25.14
N CYS A 134 2.55 -8.37 24.28
CA CYS A 134 2.81 -9.78 24.09
C CYS A 134 3.98 -10.31 24.92
N LYS A 135 4.50 -9.52 25.88
CA LYS A 135 5.47 -10.04 26.83
C LYS A 135 4.82 -11.08 27.75
N GLY A 136 3.53 -10.92 28.06
CA GLY A 136 2.67 -11.87 28.78
C GLY A 136 1.49 -12.40 27.95
N ASP A 137 0.27 -12.33 28.50
CA ASP A 137 -0.94 -13.04 28.02
C ASP A 137 -1.73 -12.34 26.90
N TRP A 138 -1.08 -11.64 25.96
CA TRP A 138 -1.78 -10.91 24.88
C TRP A 138 -2.83 -9.93 25.40
N VAL A 139 -2.43 -9.12 26.38
CA VAL A 139 -3.32 -8.15 27.03
C VAL A 139 -3.33 -6.85 26.22
N PRO A 140 -4.50 -6.20 26.03
CA PRO A 140 -4.54 -4.86 25.47
C PRO A 140 -3.67 -3.87 26.25
N GLY A 141 -2.70 -3.27 25.56
CA GLY A 141 -1.84 -2.22 26.08
C GLY A 141 -2.19 -0.83 25.56
N SER A 142 -1.36 0.14 25.93
CA SER A 142 -1.40 1.52 25.41
C SER A 142 -0.42 1.76 24.25
N GLY A 143 0.43 0.77 23.95
CA GLY A 143 1.39 0.81 22.85
C GLY A 143 0.72 0.72 21.48
N ARG A 144 1.51 0.96 20.44
CA ARG A 144 1.10 0.91 19.04
C ARG A 144 2.18 0.16 18.26
N ALA A 145 1.78 -0.74 17.38
CA ALA A 145 2.73 -1.37 16.46
C ALA A 145 3.26 -0.34 15.46
N LEU A 146 4.52 -0.48 15.06
CA LEU A 146 5.17 0.38 14.09
C LEU A 146 5.50 -0.41 12.83
N ILE A 147 4.96 0.00 11.68
CA ILE A 147 5.39 -0.41 10.34
C ILE A 147 6.50 0.53 9.88
N ALA A 148 7.69 -0.01 9.65
CA ALA A 148 8.86 0.76 9.22
C ALA A 148 9.75 -0.06 8.28
N PRO A 149 9.41 -0.19 6.98
CA PRO A 149 10.22 -0.94 6.05
C PRO A 149 11.61 -0.32 5.86
N SER A 150 12.61 -1.18 5.80
CA SER A 150 14.00 -0.84 5.52
C SER A 150 14.33 -0.90 4.03
N THR A 151 13.52 -1.59 3.23
CA THR A 151 13.80 -1.85 1.80
C THR A 151 12.98 -1.01 0.83
N GLU A 152 11.79 -0.56 1.24
CA GLU A 152 10.79 0.06 0.37
C GLU A 152 10.41 1.46 0.82
N VAL A 153 10.16 2.37 -0.12
CA VAL A 153 9.81 3.78 0.19
C VAL A 153 8.33 4.00 0.45
N ILE A 154 7.48 3.05 0.06
CA ILE A 154 6.05 3.04 0.38
C ILE A 154 5.85 2.10 1.56
N ALA A 155 5.42 2.63 2.71
CA ALA A 155 5.28 1.83 3.92
C ALA A 155 4.02 0.97 3.97
N SER A 156 2.93 1.44 3.37
CA SER A 156 1.69 0.68 3.35
C SER A 156 0.85 0.93 2.10
N ARG A 157 0.04 -0.07 1.74
CA ARG A 157 -0.83 -0.06 0.57
C ARG A 157 -2.21 -0.57 0.91
N ALA A 158 -3.23 0.07 0.38
CA ALA A 158 -4.60 -0.45 0.37
C ALA A 158 -5.12 -0.37 -1.07
N LYS A 159 -5.61 -1.48 -1.60
CA LYS A 159 -6.18 -1.52 -2.95
C LYS A 159 -7.51 -2.24 -2.92
N ASN A 160 -8.56 -1.56 -3.36
CA ASN A 160 -9.92 -2.10 -3.44
C ASN A 160 -10.43 -2.70 -2.11
N VAL A 161 -10.11 -2.06 -0.98
CA VAL A 161 -10.71 -2.40 0.32
C VAL A 161 -12.13 -1.84 0.36
N VAL A 162 -13.13 -2.68 0.10
CA VAL A 162 -14.54 -2.32 -0.04
C VAL A 162 -15.34 -2.72 1.20
N LYS A 163 -15.04 -3.88 1.79
CA LYS A 163 -15.65 -4.34 3.04
C LYS A 163 -15.13 -3.52 4.21
N PRO A 164 -15.95 -3.34 5.27
CA PRO A 164 -15.51 -2.71 6.50
C PRO A 164 -14.21 -3.34 7.01
N THR A 165 -13.18 -2.53 7.11
CA THR A 165 -11.83 -2.92 7.52
C THR A 165 -11.36 -1.88 8.52
N PHE A 166 -11.29 -2.25 9.79
CA PHE A 166 -10.96 -1.34 10.88
C PHE A 166 -9.54 -1.57 11.38
N VAL A 167 -8.75 -0.50 11.46
CA VAL A 167 -7.35 -0.55 11.89
C VAL A 167 -7.17 0.31 13.13
N GLU A 168 -6.70 -0.30 14.21
CA GLU A 168 -6.50 0.37 15.49
C GLU A 168 -5.06 0.25 16.01
N ALA A 169 -4.54 1.38 16.51
CA ALA A 169 -3.25 1.46 17.21
C ALA A 169 -2.03 1.09 16.35
N LEU A 170 -1.98 1.61 15.14
CA LEU A 170 -0.89 1.39 14.19
C LEU A 170 -0.14 2.70 13.91
N ASP A 171 1.18 2.66 13.91
CA ASP A 171 2.06 3.70 13.40
C ASP A 171 2.67 3.22 12.10
N ILE A 172 2.64 4.04 11.06
CA ILE A 172 3.15 3.72 9.74
C ILE A 172 4.14 4.81 9.35
N ARG A 173 5.39 4.41 9.08
CA ARG A 173 6.46 5.33 8.70
C ARG A 173 7.10 4.93 7.37
N GLY A 174 6.95 5.79 6.37
CA GLY A 174 7.67 5.69 5.09
C GLY A 174 9.19 5.71 5.28
N ARG A 175 9.91 4.97 4.45
CA ARG A 175 11.38 5.02 4.43
C ARG A 175 11.85 6.34 3.82
N LEU A 176 12.95 6.87 4.34
CA LEU A 176 13.63 8.01 3.72
C LEU A 176 14.03 7.64 2.28
N ALA A 177 13.78 8.57 1.36
CA ALA A 177 14.27 8.46 0.00
C ALA A 177 15.80 8.65 -0.01
N THR A 178 16.50 7.85 -0.81
CA THR A 178 17.96 7.86 -0.91
C THR A 178 18.45 8.34 -2.28
N GLU A 179 17.63 8.19 -3.32
CA GLU A 179 17.96 8.56 -4.69
C GLU A 179 17.34 9.91 -5.10
N PRO A 180 18.00 10.73 -5.94
CA PRO A 180 17.42 11.98 -6.43
C PRO A 180 16.05 11.77 -7.09
N GLY A 181 15.06 12.56 -6.70
CA GLY A 181 13.69 12.49 -7.21
C GLY A 181 12.84 11.33 -6.68
N GLN A 182 13.37 10.52 -5.76
CA GLN A 182 12.61 9.44 -5.13
C GLN A 182 11.61 10.00 -4.10
N SER A 183 10.35 9.58 -4.24
CA SER A 183 9.27 9.88 -3.29
C SER A 183 9.37 9.00 -2.04
N SER A 184 8.68 9.42 -0.99
CA SER A 184 8.46 8.62 0.21
C SER A 184 7.01 8.72 0.64
N ILE A 185 6.38 7.58 0.93
CA ILE A 185 4.93 7.49 1.12
C ILE A 185 4.63 6.65 2.36
N GLY A 186 3.80 7.19 3.27
CA GLY A 186 3.32 6.44 4.43
C GLY A 186 2.23 5.43 4.06
N LEU A 187 1.21 5.88 3.33
CA LEU A 187 0.11 5.06 2.83
C LEU A 187 -0.25 5.48 1.41
N LEU A 188 -0.37 4.48 0.53
CA LEU A 188 -1.01 4.61 -0.77
C LEU A 188 -2.32 3.82 -0.75
N ALA A 189 -3.46 4.51 -0.77
CA ALA A 189 -4.78 3.87 -0.74
C ALA A 189 -5.55 4.17 -2.04
N GLU A 190 -5.87 3.12 -2.80
CA GLU A 190 -6.61 3.18 -4.08
C GLU A 190 -7.95 2.44 -3.96
N GLY A 191 -9.07 3.10 -4.23
CA GLY A 191 -10.40 2.47 -4.27
C GLY A 191 -10.83 1.83 -2.94
N SER A 192 -10.29 2.30 -1.82
CA SER A 192 -10.32 1.62 -0.52
C SER A 192 -11.27 2.28 0.49
N LYS A 193 -12.53 2.43 0.08
CA LYS A 193 -13.61 3.11 0.83
C LYS A 193 -14.11 2.39 2.08
N GLY A 194 -13.80 1.10 2.24
CA GLY A 194 -14.11 0.32 3.45
C GLY A 194 -13.07 0.46 4.56
N LEU A 195 -11.94 1.13 4.30
CA LEU A 195 -10.84 1.26 5.24
C LEU A 195 -11.09 2.41 6.23
N SER A 196 -10.94 2.12 7.51
CA SER A 196 -11.11 3.09 8.60
C SER A 196 -10.03 2.92 9.66
N PHE A 197 -9.67 4.03 10.30
CA PHE A 197 -8.54 4.09 11.23
C PHE A 197 -8.95 4.70 12.57
N ALA A 198 -8.45 4.14 13.67
CA ALA A 198 -8.57 4.72 15.01
C ALA A 198 -7.24 4.67 15.75
N SER A 199 -6.82 5.78 16.34
CA SER A 199 -5.51 5.87 16.98
C SER A 199 -4.39 5.40 16.03
N VAL A 200 -4.36 5.94 14.81
CA VAL A 200 -3.34 5.62 13.77
C VAL A 200 -2.53 6.88 13.42
N ARG A 201 -1.26 6.69 13.09
CA ARG A 201 -0.33 7.76 12.71
C ARG A 201 0.37 7.31 11.44
N ILE A 202 0.22 8.09 10.38
CA ILE A 202 0.79 7.80 9.08
C ILE A 202 1.74 8.94 8.74
N VAL A 203 3.01 8.64 8.56
CA VAL A 203 4.06 9.63 8.29
C VAL A 203 4.87 9.15 7.09
N ALA A 204 5.03 10.01 6.09
CA ALA A 204 6.01 9.77 5.04
C ALA A 204 7.44 9.94 5.58
N GLY A 205 8.41 9.28 4.96
CA GLY A 205 9.81 9.65 5.12
C GLY A 205 10.15 10.88 4.28
N GLN A 206 11.33 11.44 4.45
CA GLN A 206 11.78 12.58 3.66
C GLN A 206 12.03 12.17 2.20
N ALA A 207 11.39 12.85 1.23
CA ALA A 207 11.72 12.74 -0.19
C ALA A 207 13.09 13.37 -0.54
N ARG A 208 13.58 13.10 -1.75
CA ARG A 208 14.83 13.69 -2.26
C ARG A 208 14.57 14.61 -3.44
N SER A 209 15.26 15.75 -3.45
CA SER A 209 15.30 16.65 -4.61
C SER A 209 15.68 15.90 -5.88
N GLY A 210 15.09 16.28 -7.00
CA GLY A 210 15.47 15.75 -8.31
C GLY A 210 16.95 16.02 -8.65
N SER A 211 17.48 15.24 -9.60
CA SER A 211 18.79 15.53 -10.17
C SER A 211 18.81 16.93 -10.80
N ARG A 212 19.93 17.64 -10.67
CA ARG A 212 20.13 18.90 -11.41
C ARG A 212 20.00 18.63 -12.90
N GLY A 213 19.29 19.50 -13.61
CA GLY A 213 19.20 19.44 -15.06
C GLY A 213 20.58 19.53 -15.72
N ALA A 214 20.74 18.92 -16.90
CA ALA A 214 21.94 19.08 -17.71
C ALA A 214 22.14 20.56 -18.05
N ALA A 215 23.41 21.00 -18.12
CA ALA A 215 23.70 22.36 -18.56
C ALA A 215 23.16 22.56 -19.98
N ALA A 216 22.53 23.71 -20.23
CA ALA A 216 22.06 24.06 -21.57
C ALA A 216 23.23 24.06 -22.57
N ILE A 217 22.97 23.62 -23.81
CA ILE A 217 23.88 23.90 -24.92
C ILE A 217 23.85 25.41 -25.14
N GLN A 218 24.95 26.06 -24.83
CA GLN A 218 25.04 27.52 -24.81
C GLN A 218 25.11 28.03 -26.26
N LEU A 219 23.95 28.42 -26.80
CA LEU A 219 23.85 28.98 -28.16
C LEU A 219 24.21 30.48 -28.21
N THR A 220 24.20 31.16 -27.05
CA THR A 220 24.74 32.50 -26.81
C THR A 220 25.14 32.64 -25.34
N GLU A 221 26.05 33.57 -25.04
CA GLU A 221 26.60 33.83 -23.70
C GLU A 221 25.55 34.49 -22.79
N SER A 222 24.57 33.72 -22.33
CA SER A 222 23.67 34.12 -21.24
C SER A 222 23.78 33.13 -20.07
N GLN A 223 23.61 33.68 -18.86
CA GLN A 223 23.99 33.10 -17.59
C GLN A 223 23.43 31.68 -17.37
N LYS A 224 24.25 30.79 -16.78
CA LYS A 224 23.82 29.46 -16.29
C LYS A 224 22.76 29.62 -15.21
N ALA A 225 21.49 29.69 -15.57
CA ALA A 225 20.40 29.56 -14.62
C ALA A 225 20.20 28.07 -14.32
N SER A 226 20.54 27.63 -13.11
CA SER A 226 20.02 26.38 -12.57
C SER A 226 18.52 26.53 -12.33
N GLY A 227 17.72 25.50 -12.64
CA GLY A 227 16.30 25.47 -12.31
C GLY A 227 16.07 25.60 -10.81
N ASN A 228 14.94 26.18 -10.42
CA ASN A 228 14.52 26.28 -9.02
C ASN A 228 14.30 24.88 -8.42
N ASP A 229 14.54 24.76 -7.12
CA ASP A 229 14.14 23.58 -6.36
C ASP A 229 12.62 23.38 -6.45
N GLY A 230 12.18 22.12 -6.51
CA GLY A 230 10.77 21.79 -6.37
C GLY A 230 10.26 22.12 -4.96
N ASN A 231 8.99 22.54 -4.83
CA ASN A 231 8.38 22.78 -3.54
C ASN A 231 8.32 21.49 -2.70
N ALA A 232 8.62 21.58 -1.40
CA ALA A 232 8.38 20.49 -0.46
C ALA A 232 6.88 20.22 -0.35
N ALA A 233 6.47 18.95 -0.49
CA ALA A 233 5.07 18.57 -0.53
C ALA A 233 4.69 17.80 0.74
N ALA A 234 4.68 18.46 1.90
CA ALA A 234 4.12 17.88 3.11
C ALA A 234 2.60 18.00 3.10
N SER A 235 1.89 17.06 2.48
CA SER A 235 0.43 17.01 2.55
C SER A 235 -0.10 15.59 2.48
N CYS A 236 -1.04 15.26 3.37
CA CYS A 236 -1.99 14.18 3.12
C CYS A 236 -3.10 14.77 2.27
N SER A 237 -3.13 14.42 1.00
CA SER A 237 -4.12 14.95 0.06
C SER A 237 -4.99 13.83 -0.51
N GLN A 238 -6.27 14.13 -0.67
CA GLN A 238 -7.15 13.35 -1.55
C GLN A 238 -6.83 13.72 -2.99
N ALA A 239 -6.23 12.79 -3.74
CA ALA A 239 -6.10 12.91 -5.18
C ALA A 239 -7.37 12.35 -5.84
N GLY A 240 -8.46 13.11 -5.78
CA GLY A 240 -9.79 12.68 -6.26
C GLY A 240 -10.60 11.93 -5.19
N THR A 241 -11.67 11.24 -5.59
CA THR A 241 -12.61 10.59 -4.66
C THR A 241 -12.08 9.32 -4.01
N ASP A 242 -11.05 8.70 -4.59
CA ASP A 242 -10.67 7.32 -4.30
C ASP A 242 -9.17 7.10 -4.04
N LEU A 243 -8.35 8.17 -4.04
CA LEU A 243 -6.91 8.07 -3.78
C LEU A 243 -6.50 8.98 -2.62
N PHE A 244 -5.95 8.38 -1.57
CA PHE A 244 -5.30 9.09 -0.47
C PHE A 244 -3.80 8.83 -0.51
N VAL A 245 -3.01 9.91 -0.55
CA VAL A 245 -1.55 9.84 -0.50
C VAL A 245 -1.04 10.78 0.59
N CYS A 246 -0.19 10.26 1.47
CA CYS A 246 0.57 11.06 2.43
C CYS A 246 2.04 11.02 2.03
N GLU A 247 2.53 12.12 1.46
CA GLU A 247 3.91 12.34 1.02
C GLU A 247 4.52 13.53 1.79
N THR A 248 5.86 13.62 1.81
CA THR A 248 6.61 14.79 2.29
C THR A 248 7.82 15.08 1.42
#